data_AF-A0A3P6C0F8-F1
#
_entry.id   AF-A0A3P6C0F8-F1
#
_cell.length_a   1.000
_cell.length_b   1.000
_cell.length_c   1.000
_cell.angle_alpha   90.00
_cell.angle_beta   90.00
_cell.angle_gamma   90.00
#
_symmetry.space_group_name_H-M   'P 1'
#
loop_
_entity.id
_entity.type
_entity.pdbx_description
1 polymer ?
#
loop_
_entity_poly.entity_id
_entity_poly.type
_entity_poly.pdbx_seq_one_letter_code
_entity_poly.pdbx_strand_id
1 'polypeptide(L)' 'MDLSLLSSSSLIWFLRRKFLMKETPLMILEPLGVKITEASETESAYPDRRGNLDNKQYMVRWKVNVVEQRDQH' A
#
# COMPACT_ATOMS: atom_id res chain seq x y z
N MET A 1 -0.52 11.43 -3.29
CA MET A 1 -0.70 12.33 -2.13
C MET A 1 0.55 12.18 -1.29
N ASP A 2 1.38 13.23 -1.24
CA ASP A 2 2.68 13.18 -0.58
C ASP A 2 2.52 13.20 0.95
N LEU A 3 2.98 12.16 1.61
CA LEU A 3 2.89 12.00 3.07
C LEU A 3 3.93 12.84 3.81
N SER A 4 4.97 13.33 3.12
CA SER A 4 6.04 14.15 3.70
C SER A 4 5.61 15.59 4.01
N LEU A 5 4.49 16.05 3.42
CA LEU A 5 3.92 17.38 3.61
C LEU A 5 2.88 17.46 4.73
N LEU A 6 2.52 16.33 5.35
CA LEU A 6 1.58 16.28 6.46
C LEU A 6 2.33 16.56 7.77
N SER A 7 1.88 17.55 8.55
CA SER A 7 2.35 17.71 9.93
C SER A 7 2.17 16.39 10.70
N SER A 8 2.96 16.17 11.75
CA SER A 8 2.89 14.94 12.57
C SER A 8 1.45 14.62 12.99
N SER A 9 0.64 15.65 13.28
CA SER A 9 -0.78 15.52 13.63
C SER A 9 -1.64 15.01 12.47
N SER A 10 -1.41 15.50 11.26
CA SER A 10 -2.15 15.10 10.05
C SER A 10 -1.79 13.71 9.57
N LEU A 11 -0.51 13.30 9.72
CA LEU A 11 -0.08 11.92 9.44
C LEU A 11 -0.70 10.94 10.44
N ILE A 12 -0.66 11.25 11.74
CA ILE A 12 -1.28 10.44 12.80
C ILE A 12 -2.79 10.31 12.54
N TRP A 13 -3.45 11.39 12.13
CA TRP A 13 -4.88 11.36 11.79
C TRP A 13 -5.16 10.47 10.57
N PHE A 14 -4.35 10.57 9.51
CA PHE A 14 -4.48 9.75 8.31
C PHE A 14 -4.29 8.26 8.62
N LEU A 15 -3.24 7.91 9.37
CA LEU A 15 -2.96 6.54 9.80
C LEU A 15 -4.09 6.00 10.67
N ARG A 16 -4.61 6.79 11.62
CA ARG A 16 -5.80 6.39 12.41
C ARG A 16 -7.01 6.12 11.53
N ARG A 17 -7.32 6.99 10.57
CA ARG A 17 -8.50 6.81 9.69
C ARG A 17 -8.37 5.57 8.80
N LYS A 18 -7.17 5.26 8.30
CA LYS A 18 -6.94 4.17 7.34
C LYS A 18 -6.68 2.82 8.02
N PHE A 19 -5.94 2.79 9.14
CA PHE A 19 -5.48 1.56 9.79
C PHE A 19 -6.25 1.19 11.06
N LEU A 20 -6.87 2.15 11.76
CA LEU A 20 -7.57 1.84 13.03
C LEU A 20 -9.02 1.36 12.82
N MET A 21 -9.64 1.63 11.67
CA MET A 21 -11.04 1.30 11.36
C MET A 21 -11.22 -0.01 10.56
N LYS A 22 -10.13 -0.71 10.22
CA LYS A 22 -10.15 -1.96 9.46
C LYS A 22 -9.51 -3.06 10.29
N GLU A 23 -10.05 -4.27 10.24
CA GLU A 23 -9.61 -5.36 11.11
C GLU A 23 -8.20 -5.87 10.77
N THR A 24 -7.80 -5.83 9.50
CA THR A 24 -6.48 -6.29 9.04
C THR A 24 -5.94 -5.43 7.89
N PRO A 25 -5.58 -4.17 8.16
CA PRO A 25 -4.96 -3.29 7.17
C PRO A 25 -3.45 -3.55 7.11
N LEU A 26 -2.90 -3.61 5.90
CA LEU A 26 -1.49 -3.84 5.64
C LEU A 26 -0.97 -2.74 4.70
N MET A 27 0.19 -2.19 5.04
CA MET A 27 0.96 -1.30 4.17
C MET A 27 2.27 -1.98 3.80
N ILE A 28 2.62 -1.96 2.52
CA ILE A 28 3.95 -2.33 2.05
C ILE A 28 4.58 -1.09 1.43
N LEU A 29 5.76 -0.71 1.94
CA LEU A 29 6.56 0.40 1.47
C LEU A 29 7.85 -0.17 0.90
N GLU A 30 8.04 -0.04 -0.40
CA GLU A 30 9.18 -0.59 -1.13
C GLU A 30 10.00 0.56 -1.73
N PRO A 31 11.22 0.82 -1.23
CA PRO A 31 12.10 1.79 -1.88
C PRO A 31 12.46 1.30 -3.28
N LEU A 32 12.34 2.17 -4.28
CA LEU A 32 12.70 1.82 -5.64
C LEU A 32 14.22 1.96 -5.79
N GLY A 33 14.85 0.86 -6.23
CA GLY A 33 16.30 0.79 -6.35
C GLY A 33 16.85 1.62 -7.51
N VAL A 34 18.13 1.97 -7.41
CA VAL A 34 18.89 2.77 -8.39
C VAL A 34 18.71 2.27 -9.82
N LYS A 35 18.70 0.94 -10.01
CA LYS A 35 18.58 0.29 -11.32
C LYS A 35 17.28 0.62 -12.07
N ILE A 36 16.19 0.91 -11.35
CA ILE A 36 14.90 1.30 -11.95
C ILE A 36 14.94 2.75 -12.42
N THR A 37 15.76 3.60 -11.79
CA THR A 37 15.89 5.02 -12.15
C THR A 37 16.79 5.29 -13.35
N GLU A 38 17.63 4.33 -13.74
CA GLU A 38 18.55 4.42 -14.88
C GLU A 38 17.87 4.08 -16.22
N ALA A 39 16.78 3.33 -16.17
CA ALA A 39 16.02 2.91 -17.36
C ALA A 39 15.16 4.06 -17.91
N SER A 40 14.99 4.10 -19.23
CA SER A 40 14.14 5.12 -19.88
C SER A 40 12.67 4.84 -19.61
N GLU A 41 11.87 5.91 -19.46
CA GLU A 41 10.40 5.84 -19.33
C GLU A 41 9.74 5.17 -20.55
N THR A 42 10.40 5.23 -21.71
CA THR A 42 9.91 4.62 -22.97
C THR A 42 10.43 3.21 -23.22
N GLU A 43 11.33 2.70 -22.37
CA GLU A 43 11.95 1.38 -22.55
C GLU A 43 10.95 0.24 -22.27
N SER A 44 9.93 0.50 -21.46
CA SER A 44 8.87 -0.44 -21.12
C SER A 44 7.56 0.30 -20.87
N ALA A 45 6.46 -0.44 -20.92
CA ALA A 45 5.13 0.06 -20.54
C ALA A 45 5.02 0.48 -19.07
N TYR A 46 6.03 0.18 -18.22
CA TYR A 46 6.13 0.71 -16.85
C TYR A 46 6.83 2.08 -16.86
N PRO A 47 6.07 3.19 -16.72
CA PRO A 47 6.59 4.53 -16.96
C PRO A 47 7.26 5.14 -15.72
N ASP A 48 6.96 4.61 -14.51
CA ASP A 48 7.36 5.23 -13.26
C ASP A 48 8.82 4.90 -12.92
N ARG A 49 9.75 5.65 -13.52
CA ARG A 49 11.20 5.46 -13.38
C ARG A 49 11.85 6.52 -12.51
N ARG A 50 12.51 7.50 -13.12
CA ARG A 50 13.31 8.52 -12.46
C ARG A 50 12.40 9.50 -11.72
N GLY A 51 12.68 9.73 -10.45
CA GLY A 51 11.84 10.57 -9.58
C GLY A 51 10.75 9.81 -8.82
N ASN A 52 10.53 8.52 -9.14
CA ASN A 52 9.73 7.64 -8.29
C ASN A 52 10.63 7.07 -7.18
N LEU A 53 10.36 7.44 -5.92
CA LEU A 53 11.22 7.10 -4.77
C LEU A 53 10.83 5.76 -4.13
N ASP A 54 9.54 5.46 -4.10
CA ASP A 54 9.00 4.29 -3.42
C ASP A 54 7.69 3.82 -4.03
N ASN A 55 7.50 2.51 -4.05
CA ASN A 55 6.20 1.90 -4.30
C ASN A 55 5.45 1.77 -2.97
N LYS A 56 4.20 2.27 -2.95
CA LYS A 56 3.33 2.26 -1.77
C LYS A 56 2.11 1.40 -2.05
N GLN A 57 2.03 0.22 -1.43
CA GLN A 57 0.88 -0.67 -1.57
C GLN A 57 0.02 -0.66 -0.29
N TYR A 58 -1.29 -0.50 -0.47
CA TYR A 58 -2.27 -0.58 0.58
C TYR A 58 -3.15 -1.80 0.36
N MET A 59 -3.23 -2.69 1.36
CA MET A 59 -4.05 -3.89 1.30
C MET A 59 -4.98 -3.95 2.49
N VAL A 60 -6.18 -4.48 2.28
CA VAL A 60 -7.10 -4.89 3.34
C VAL A 60 -7.30 -6.38 3.18
N ARG A 61 -6.87 -7.16 4.18
CA ARG A 61 -7.23 -8.57 4.23
C ARG A 61 -8.66 -8.66 4.75
N TRP A 62 -9.47 -9.50 4.13
CA TRP A 62 -10.81 -9.82 4.62
C TRP A 62 -10.74 -11.17 5.29
N LYS A 63 -11.24 -11.28 6.53
CA LYS A 63 -11.45 -12.59 7.15
C LYS A 63 -12.70 -13.20 6.51
N VAL A 64 -12.58 -14.37 5.93
CA VAL A 64 -13.74 -15.19 5.59
C VAL A 64 -14.20 -15.79 6.91
N ASN A 65 -15.37 -15.37 7.40
CA ASN A 65 -16.07 -16.15 8.42
C ASN A 65 -16.46 -17.46 7.74
N VAL A 66 -15.68 -18.51 7.96
CA VAL A 66 -16.12 -19.86 7.63
C VAL A 66 -17.26 -20.14 8.59
N VAL A 67 -18.49 -19.87 8.16
CA VAL A 67 -19.66 -20.47 8.78
C VAL A 67 -19.39 -21.97 8.70
N GLU A 68 -19.25 -22.63 9.85
CA GLU A 68 -19.23 -24.09 9.93
C GLU A 68 -20.41 -24.59 9.10
N GLN A 69 -20.15 -25.23 7.96
CA GLN A 69 -21.15 -26.11 7.36
C GLN A 69 -21.30 -27.27 8.33
N ARG A 70 -22.27 -27.16 9.23
CA ARG A 70 -22.80 -28.29 9.98
C ARG A 70 -23.79 -29.03 9.06
N ASP A 71 -23.34 -30.22 8.68
CA ASP A 71 -24.04 -31.47 8.32
C ASP A 71 -25.46 -31.40 7.74
N GLN A 72 -25.67 -32.08 6.60
CA GLN A 72 -26.64 -33.19 6.48
C GLN A 72 -26.55 -33.88 5.09
N HIS A 73 -26.00 -35.09 5.07
CA HIS A 73 -26.45 -36.19 4.20
C HIS A 73 -26.24 -37.52 4.92
#